data_AF-A0A949XAT0-F1
#
_entry.id   AF-A0A949XAT0-F1
#
_cell.length_a   1.000
_cell.length_b   1.000
_cell.length_c   1.000
_cell.angle_alpha   90.00
_cell.angle_beta   90.00
_cell.angle_gamma   90.00
#
_symmetry.space_group_name_H-M   'P 1'
#
loop_
_entity.id
_entity.type
_entity.pdbx_description
1 polymer ?
#
loop_
_entity_poly.entity_id
_entity_poly.type
_entity_poly.pdbx_seq_one_letter_code
_entity_poly.pdbx_strand_id
1 'polypeptide(L)' 'MSNNHRAHNPVSSAAADILPPLAEILDQRSILITGATGFLGKVLVYLLLRHHPELKRLYLLIRGDSKSSFNR' A
#
# COMPACT_ATOMS: atom_id res chain seq x y z
N MET A 1 -23.96 -7.97 40.03
CA MET A 1 -23.60 -9.05 39.08
C MET A 1 -22.61 -8.51 38.08
N SER A 2 -21.49 -9.22 37.96
CA SER A 2 -20.37 -8.99 37.05
C SER A 2 -20.78 -9.08 35.58
N ASN A 3 -20.18 -8.26 34.70
CA ASN A 3 -19.24 -8.76 33.66
C ASN A 3 -18.75 -7.64 32.70
N ASN A 4 -17.44 -7.41 32.73
CA ASN A 4 -16.60 -6.83 31.69
C ASN A 4 -17.00 -7.30 30.28
N HIS A 5 -17.01 -6.41 29.28
CA HIS A 5 -16.63 -6.79 27.91
C HIS A 5 -15.73 -5.71 27.28
N ARG A 6 -14.43 -6.03 27.32
CA ARG A 6 -13.38 -5.68 26.36
C ARG A 6 -12.90 -4.22 26.36
N ALA A 7 -11.92 -3.99 27.25
CA ALA A 7 -10.81 -3.11 26.93
C ALA A 7 -10.31 -3.44 25.51
N HIS A 8 -10.54 -2.51 24.58
CA HIS A 8 -9.68 -2.42 23.41
C HIS A 8 -8.32 -2.01 23.94
N ASN A 9 -7.43 -2.98 24.15
CA ASN A 9 -6.01 -2.70 24.23
C ASN A 9 -5.66 -1.92 22.95
N PRO A 10 -5.21 -0.66 23.02
CA PRO A 10 -4.44 -0.13 21.92
C PRO A 10 -3.23 -1.05 21.83
N VAL A 11 -3.05 -1.71 20.69
CA VAL A 11 -1.81 -2.40 20.40
C VAL A 11 -0.74 -1.31 20.44
N SER A 12 -0.08 -1.19 21.58
CA SER A 12 1.02 -0.26 21.82
C SER A 12 2.17 -0.71 20.94
N SER A 13 2.18 -0.25 19.70
CA SER A 13 3.36 -0.30 18.85
C SER A 13 4.09 1.01 19.06
N ALA A 14 5.11 1.00 19.92
CA ALA A 14 5.94 2.17 20.20
C ALA A 14 6.54 2.85 18.94
N ALA A 15 6.51 2.19 17.77
CA ALA A 15 6.88 2.77 16.48
C ALA A 15 5.76 3.62 15.81
N ALA A 16 4.48 3.33 16.07
CA ALA A 16 3.36 4.08 15.51
C ALA A 16 3.20 5.47 16.13
N ASP A 17 3.75 5.70 17.33
CA ASP A 17 3.71 7.03 17.97
C ASP A 17 4.78 7.98 17.41
N ILE A 18 5.76 7.48 16.64
CA ILE A 18 6.85 8.29 16.06
C ILE A 18 6.53 8.71 14.61
N LEU A 19 5.71 7.93 13.90
CA LEU A 19 5.36 8.19 12.51
C LEU A 19 3.93 8.71 12.42
N PRO A 20 3.67 9.74 11.59
CA PRO A 20 2.31 10.17 11.32
C PRO A 20 1.50 9.02 10.69
N PRO A 21 0.16 9.07 10.77
CA PRO A 21 -0.70 8.08 10.15
C PRO A 21 -0.33 7.84 8.68
N LEU A 22 -0.40 6.59 8.22
CA LEU A 22 0.01 6.22 6.86
C LEU A 22 -0.71 7.06 5.79
N ALA A 23 -1.98 7.42 6.00
CA ALA A 23 -2.71 8.28 5.09
C ALA A 23 -2.07 9.66 4.92
N GLU A 24 -1.54 10.25 5.99
CA GLU A 24 -0.81 11.52 5.92
C GLU A 24 0.53 11.36 5.18
N ILE A 25 1.23 10.24 5.42
CA ILE A 25 2.48 9.94 4.72
C ILE A 25 2.24 9.81 3.21
N LEU A 26 1.15 9.15 2.82
CA LEU A 26 0.80 8.80 1.45
C LEU A 26 0.04 9.89 0.70
N ASP A 27 -0.51 10.90 1.38
CA ASP A 27 -1.24 11.99 0.72
C ASP A 27 -0.37 12.71 -0.31
N GLN A 28 -0.94 12.89 -1.50
CA GLN A 28 -0.31 13.46 -2.67
C GLN A 28 1.01 12.79 -3.12
N ARG A 29 1.34 11.60 -2.60
CA ARG A 29 2.54 10.86 -2.99
C ARG A 29 2.37 10.17 -4.33
N SER A 30 3.48 10.10 -5.06
CA SER A 30 3.59 9.30 -6.27
C SER A 30 4.52 8.11 -6.00
N ILE A 31 4.02 6.90 -6.21
CA ILE A 31 4.75 5.66 -5.89
C ILE A 31 5.04 4.89 -7.18
N LEU A 32 6.27 4.39 -7.32
CA LEU A 32 6.66 3.44 -8.36
C LEU A 32 6.75 2.04 -7.74
N ILE A 33 5.98 1.08 -8.29
CA ILE A 33 6.05 -0.32 -7.91
C ILE A 33 6.77 -1.10 -9.02
N THR A 34 7.86 -1.76 -8.63
CA THR A 34 8.52 -2.80 -9.43
C THR A 34 7.98 -4.18 -9.06
N GLY A 35 8.02 -5.13 -10.00
CA GLY A 35 7.45 -6.46 -9.75
C GLY A 35 5.92 -6.46 -9.59
N ALA A 36 5.23 -5.42 -10.08
CA ALA A 36 3.77 -5.27 -9.97
C ALA A 36 2.99 -6.45 -10.58
N THR A 37 3.57 -7.17 -11.52
CA THR A 37 2.98 -8.36 -12.17
C THR A 37 3.10 -9.64 -11.34
N GLY A 38 3.96 -9.66 -10.32
CA GLY A 38 4.10 -10.77 -9.39
C GLY A 38 2.94 -10.87 -8.40
N PHE A 39 2.86 -11.99 -7.67
CA PHE A 39 1.78 -12.25 -6.71
C PHE A 39 1.65 -11.13 -5.66
N LEU A 40 2.73 -10.82 -4.94
CA LEU A 40 2.71 -9.77 -3.91
C LEU A 40 2.52 -8.37 -4.50
N GLY A 41 3.10 -8.11 -5.68
CA GLY A 41 2.94 -6.83 -6.37
C GLY A 41 1.47 -6.50 -6.63
N LYS A 42 0.69 -7.48 -7.10
CA LYS A 42 -0.76 -7.32 -7.32
C LYS A 42 -1.52 -7.05 -6.02
N VAL A 43 -1.19 -7.76 -4.95
CA VAL A 43 -1.83 -7.55 -3.64
C VAL A 43 -1.50 -6.16 -3.10
N LEU A 44 -0.25 -5.73 -3.18
CA LEU A 44 0.16 -4.38 -2.76
C LEU A 44 -0.56 -3.29 -3.56
N VAL A 45 -0.65 -3.44 -4.88
CA VAL A 45 -1.42 -2.54 -5.75
C VAL A 45 -2.88 -2.49 -5.32
N TYR A 46 -3.50 -3.65 -5.05
CA TYR A 46 -4.87 -3.70 -4.55
C TYR A 46 -5.01 -2.97 -3.22
N LEU A 47 -4.12 -3.20 -2.25
CA LEU A 47 -4.19 -2.56 -0.94
C LEU A 47 -4.05 -1.04 -1.03
N LEU A 48 -3.08 -0.54 -1.81
CA LEU A 48 -2.89 0.90 -2.00
C LEU A 48 -4.09 1.54 -2.69
N LEU A 49 -4.59 0.97 -3.80
CA LEU A 49 -5.73 1.54 -4.51
C LEU A 49 -7.05 1.42 -3.73
N ARG A 50 -7.21 0.37 -2.91
CA ARG A 50 -8.44 0.12 -2.16
C ARG A 50 -8.52 0.94 -0.86
N HIS A 51 -7.41 1.07 -0.15
CA HIS A 51 -7.37 1.66 1.19
C HIS A 51 -6.76 3.06 1.24
N HIS A 52 -6.00 3.47 0.21
CA HIS A 52 -5.28 4.75 0.17
C HIS A 52 -5.61 5.59 -1.09
N PRO A 53 -6.87 6.05 -1.24
CA PRO A 53 -7.29 6.87 -2.38
C PRO A 53 -6.62 8.26 -2.43
N GLU A 54 -5.99 8.71 -1.35
CA GLU A 54 -5.23 9.97 -1.24
C GLU A 54 -3.93 9.99 -2.07
N LEU A 55 -3.49 8.83 -2.56
CA LEU A 55 -2.33 8.74 -3.44
C LEU A 55 -2.55 9.57 -4.71
N LYS A 56 -1.59 10.42 -5.05
CA LYS A 56 -1.63 11.21 -6.29
C LYS A 56 -1.51 10.34 -7.52
N ARG A 57 -0.58 9.37 -7.49
CA ARG A 57 -0.29 8.53 -8.65
C ARG A 57 0.42 7.25 -8.28
N LEU A 58 0.02 6.16 -8.92
CA LEU A 58 0.69 4.87 -8.85
C LEU A 58 1.27 4.53 -10.22
N TYR A 59 2.59 4.36 -10.29
CA TYR A 59 3.30 3.92 -11.49
C TYR A 59 3.66 2.44 -11.34
N LEU A 60 3.35 1.64 -12.36
CA LEU A 60 3.65 0.21 -12.36
C LEU A 60 4.69 -0.07 -13.43
N LEU A 61 5.86 -0.58 -13.03
CA LEU A 61 6.85 -1.05 -13.98
C LEU A 61 6.48 -2.45 -14.47
N ILE A 62 6.10 -2.54 -15.74
CA ILE A 62 5.80 -3.80 -16.42
C ILE A 62 6.97 -4.12 -17.35
N ARG A 63 7.60 -5.28 -17.16
CA ARG A 63 8.63 -5.77 -18.09
C ARG A 63 7.94 -6.16 -19.40
N GLY A 64 8.35 -5.54 -20.50
CA GLY A 64 7.92 -5.94 -21.84
C GLY A 64 8.37 -7.37 -22.16
N ASP A 65 7.63 -8.05 -23.02
CA ASP A 65 7.97 -9.36 -23.54
C ASP A 65 8.93 -9.22 -24.74
N SER A 66 9.85 -10.17 -24.92
CA SER A 66 10.73 -10.18 -26.11
C SER A 66 9.97 -10.34 -27.45
N LYS A 67 8.66 -10.62 -27.42
CA LYS A 67 7.81 -10.60 -28.62
C LYS A 67 7.20 -9.22 -28.89
N SER A 68 7.23 -8.29 -27.94
CA SER A 68 6.89 -6.88 -28.18
C SER A 68 8.10 -6.06 -28.63
N SER A 69 9.02 -6.66 -29.41
CA SER A 69 9.97 -5.89 -30.21
C SER A 69 9.16 -4.93 -31.07
N PHE A 70 9.06 -3.68 -30.60
CA PHE A 70 8.52 -2.56 -31.34
C PHE A 70 9.56 -2.19 -32.41
N ASN A 71 9.77 -3.09 -33.37
CA ASN A 71 10.56 -2.82 -34.54
C ASN A 71 9.56 -2.38 -35.61
N ARG A 72 9.20 -1.09 -35.55
CA ARG A 72 8.51 -0.38 -36.62
C ARG A 72 9.48 0.62 -37.23
#